data_AF-G3BDC9-F1
#
_entry.id   AF-G3BDC9-F1
#
_cell.length_a   1.000
_cell.length_b   1.000
_cell.length_c   1.000
_cell.angle_alpha   90.00
_cell.angle_beta   90.00
_cell.angle_gamma   90.00
#
_symmetry.space_group_name_H-M   'P 1'
#
loop_
_entity.id
_entity.type
_entity.pdbx_description
1 polymer ?
#
loop_
_entity_poly.entity_id
_entity_poly.type
_entity_poly.pdbx_seq_one_letter_code
_entity_poly.pdbx_strand_id
1 'polypeptide(L)'
;MSGFKFDLVKAKLLAIARTGVFVNFSPSKVDDTYNELKQLLINGDSIDIKDVYDLYELHVYLSLITNHDVEAKSYIDRIIDQFGDENSQRITLLKSIYYESQGSKKEGASILGANKNELRLSRRLLTYNRENLKGEEYVSNLVFYLNLQPADLIAWAELADEYAKLGHYDKSIFCLKEVLLEEPVAYPILYKVGLLNYYLFLQNFKEAIVKKDALVELMKYLVDSRNSWLRTIEVCKDHKASWLGVYLICNQSSFNDKLDKLANVKEFEKYKADIKRLSGPSAQKVMELNNITEKELKTLVL
;
A
#
# COMPACT_ATOMS: atom_id res chain seq x y z
N MET A 1 -4.61 -37.22 14.22
CA MET A 1 -5.61 -36.29 13.65
C MET A 1 -6.51 -37.11 12.72
N SER A 2 -7.84 -36.93 12.69
CA SER A 2 -8.67 -37.64 11.69
C SER A 2 -8.28 -37.18 10.28
N GLY A 3 -8.38 -38.06 9.26
CA GLY A 3 -7.97 -37.74 7.89
C GLY A 3 -8.62 -36.46 7.33
N PHE A 4 -9.92 -36.28 7.58
CA PHE A 4 -10.65 -35.07 7.21
C PHE A 4 -10.12 -33.79 7.88
N LYS A 5 -9.76 -33.86 9.17
CA LYS A 5 -9.20 -32.71 9.90
C LYS A 5 -7.80 -32.37 9.38
N PHE A 6 -7.01 -33.38 8.99
CA PHE A 6 -5.69 -33.18 8.41
C PHE A 6 -5.76 -32.42 7.08
N ASP A 7 -6.65 -32.82 6.16
CA ASP A 7 -6.77 -32.17 4.86
C ASP A 7 -7.25 -30.71 4.97
N LEU A 8 -8.16 -30.42 5.91
CA LEU A 8 -8.59 -29.04 6.18
C LEU A 8 -7.45 -28.16 6.69
N VAL A 9 -6.64 -28.65 7.62
CA VAL A 9 -5.49 -27.92 8.15
C VAL A 9 -4.45 -27.70 7.06
N LYS A 10 -4.15 -28.73 6.26
CA LYS A 10 -3.26 -28.63 5.10
C LYS A 10 -3.71 -27.55 4.11
N ALA A 11 -4.99 -27.58 3.72
CA ALA A 11 -5.55 -26.60 2.78
C ALA A 11 -5.48 -25.17 3.33
N LYS A 12 -5.78 -24.97 4.61
CA LYS A 12 -5.63 -23.68 5.30
C LYS A 12 -4.19 -23.18 5.25
N LEU A 13 -3.22 -24.02 5.60
CA LEU A 13 -1.79 -23.64 5.64
C LEU A 13 -1.24 -23.35 4.24
N LEU A 14 -1.63 -24.12 3.23
CA LEU A 14 -1.28 -23.84 1.83
C LEU A 14 -1.87 -22.52 1.34
N ALA A 15 -3.10 -22.19 1.73
CA ALA A 15 -3.69 -20.89 1.42
C ALA A 15 -2.88 -19.75 2.08
N ILE A 16 -2.44 -19.93 3.33
CA ILE A 16 -1.58 -18.97 4.02
C ILE A 16 -0.23 -18.80 3.29
N ALA A 17 0.40 -19.91 2.89
CA ALA A 17 1.67 -19.90 2.15
C ALA A 17 1.54 -19.15 0.82
N ARG A 18 0.52 -19.47 0.02
CA ARG A 18 0.32 -18.92 -1.33
C ARG A 18 -0.07 -17.45 -1.33
N THR A 19 -0.84 -17.00 -0.33
CA THR A 19 -1.29 -15.61 -0.23
C THR A 19 -0.30 -14.70 0.49
N GLY A 20 0.64 -15.27 1.26
CA GLY A 20 1.55 -14.49 2.10
C GLY A 20 0.85 -13.75 3.25
N VAL A 21 -0.42 -14.05 3.54
CA VAL A 21 -1.25 -13.28 4.51
C VAL A 21 -0.69 -13.27 5.93
N PHE A 22 0.21 -14.20 6.25
CA PHE A 22 0.89 -14.30 7.55
C PHE A 22 1.68 -13.04 7.93
N VAL A 23 2.12 -12.23 6.95
CA VAL A 23 2.83 -10.96 7.22
C VAL A 23 1.96 -9.94 7.97
N ASN A 24 0.63 -10.11 7.93
CA ASN A 24 -0.34 -9.24 8.59
C ASN A 24 -0.94 -9.87 9.86
N PHE A 25 -0.45 -11.04 10.30
CA PHE A 25 -0.95 -11.70 11.50
C PHE A 25 -0.45 -11.01 12.77
N SER A 26 -1.26 -11.06 13.82
CA SER A 26 -0.80 -10.69 15.16
C SER A 26 0.25 -11.68 15.67
N PRO A 27 1.14 -11.31 16.60
CA PRO A 27 2.17 -12.21 17.12
C PRO A 27 1.62 -13.54 17.64
N SER A 28 0.50 -13.52 18.38
CA SER A 28 -0.18 -14.74 18.85
C SER A 28 -0.63 -15.64 17.69
N LYS A 29 -1.20 -15.04 16.63
CA LYS A 29 -1.68 -15.80 15.48
C LYS A 29 -0.53 -16.37 14.65
N VAL A 30 0.62 -15.68 14.59
CA VAL A 30 1.84 -16.21 13.98
C VAL A 30 2.32 -17.43 14.75
N ASP A 31 2.40 -17.35 16.08
CA ASP A 31 2.82 -18.46 16.94
C ASP A 31 1.87 -19.67 16.82
N ASP A 32 0.55 -19.43 16.84
CA ASP A 32 -0.45 -20.48 16.64
C ASP A 32 -0.28 -21.17 15.26
N THR A 33 -0.05 -20.38 14.21
CA THR A 33 0.14 -20.89 12.84
C THR A 33 1.43 -21.68 12.72
N TYR A 34 2.51 -21.20 13.35
CA TYR A 34 3.79 -21.90 13.42
C TYR A 34 3.63 -23.27 14.10
N ASN A 35 2.98 -23.31 15.26
CA ASN A 35 2.75 -24.55 16.00
C ASN A 35 1.86 -25.53 15.21
N GLU A 36 0.79 -25.05 14.57
CA GLU A 36 -0.08 -25.86 13.73
C GLU A 36 0.66 -26.45 12.51
N LEU A 37 1.49 -25.63 11.84
CA LEU A 37 2.31 -26.06 10.71
C LEU A 37 3.35 -27.11 11.14
N LYS A 38 4.05 -26.87 12.25
CA LYS A 38 5.03 -27.82 12.81
C LYS A 38 4.41 -29.18 13.08
N GLN A 39 3.22 -29.20 13.69
CA GLN A 39 2.49 -30.44 13.95
C GLN A 39 2.05 -31.13 12.65
N LEU A 40 1.65 -30.39 11.62
CA LEU A 40 1.32 -30.95 10.31
C LEU A 40 2.53 -31.60 9.64
N LEU A 41 3.69 -30.91 9.64
CA LEU A 41 4.93 -31.40 9.02
C LEU A 41 5.51 -32.64 9.72
N ILE A 42 5.37 -32.75 11.04
CA ILE A 42 5.76 -33.97 11.79
C ILE A 42 4.92 -35.19 11.36
N ASN A 43 3.65 -34.98 11.01
CA ASN A 43 2.74 -36.03 10.56
C ASN A 43 2.73 -36.18 9.02
N GLY A 44 3.80 -35.73 8.35
CA GLY A 44 3.82 -35.32 6.95
C GLY A 44 3.88 -36.40 5.86
N ASP A 45 3.88 -37.69 6.20
CA ASP A 45 4.02 -38.80 5.23
C ASP A 45 2.91 -38.84 4.15
N SER A 46 1.85 -38.05 4.32
CA SER A 46 0.70 -37.95 3.40
C SER A 46 0.60 -36.61 2.65
N ILE A 47 1.60 -35.72 2.78
CA ILE A 47 1.62 -34.44 2.06
C ILE A 47 2.21 -34.69 0.67
N ASP A 48 1.53 -34.21 -0.38
CA ASP A 48 2.05 -34.27 -1.74
C ASP A 48 3.37 -33.48 -1.84
N ILE A 49 4.33 -34.02 -2.59
CA ILE A 49 5.62 -33.40 -2.90
C ILE A 49 5.43 -31.97 -3.44
N LYS A 50 4.36 -31.72 -4.20
CA LYS A 50 4.09 -30.38 -4.74
C LYS A 50 3.74 -29.36 -3.65
N ASP A 51 3.09 -29.81 -2.58
CA ASP A 51 2.61 -28.97 -1.49
C ASP A 51 3.65 -28.83 -0.37
N VAL A 52 4.48 -29.86 -0.16
CA VAL A 52 5.42 -29.91 0.98
C VAL A 52 6.43 -28.77 0.95
N TYR A 53 6.91 -28.35 -0.23
CA TYR A 53 7.92 -27.29 -0.34
C TYR A 53 7.34 -25.89 -0.18
N ASP A 54 6.08 -25.66 -0.56
CA ASP A 54 5.37 -24.41 -0.22
C ASP A 54 5.19 -24.30 1.30
N LEU A 55 4.93 -25.43 1.98
CA LEU A 55 4.84 -25.50 3.43
C LEU A 55 6.20 -25.36 4.11
N TYR A 56 7.27 -25.91 3.54
CA TYR A 56 8.64 -25.69 4.04
C TYR A 56 9.03 -24.22 3.94
N GLU A 57 8.74 -23.56 2.81
CA GLU A 57 8.99 -22.12 2.65
C GLU A 57 8.19 -21.30 3.69
N LEU A 58 6.90 -21.60 3.88
CA LEU A 58 6.10 -20.98 4.95
C LEU A 58 6.73 -21.22 6.33
N HIS A 59 7.22 -22.44 6.59
CA HIS A 59 7.85 -22.79 7.86
C HIS A 59 9.11 -21.98 8.11
N VAL A 60 9.96 -21.79 7.09
CA VAL A 60 11.13 -20.90 7.17
C VAL A 60 10.71 -19.50 7.60
N TYR A 61 9.69 -18.91 6.95
CA TYR A 61 9.21 -17.57 7.32
C TYR A 61 8.70 -17.50 8.76
N LEU A 62 7.82 -18.43 9.15
CA LEU A 62 7.24 -18.44 10.49
C LEU A 62 8.30 -18.70 11.57
N SER A 63 9.25 -19.61 11.32
CA SER A 63 10.37 -19.88 12.20
C SER A 63 11.22 -18.63 12.44
N LEU A 64 11.55 -17.87 11.39
CA LEU A 64 12.32 -16.64 11.55
C LEU A 64 11.56 -15.56 12.33
N ILE A 65 10.27 -15.36 12.06
CA ILE A 65 9.43 -14.39 12.78
C ILE A 65 9.29 -14.77 14.27
N THR A 66 9.32 -16.06 14.58
CA THR A 66 9.18 -16.60 15.94
C THR A 66 10.53 -16.91 16.62
N ASN A 67 11.66 -16.47 16.05
CA ASN A 67 13.02 -16.64 16.57
C ASN A 67 13.51 -18.11 16.67
N HIS A 68 13.06 -18.98 15.78
CA HIS A 68 13.52 -20.36 15.61
C HIS A 68 14.47 -20.47 14.40
N ASP A 69 15.57 -19.72 14.42
CA ASP A 69 16.52 -19.60 13.31
C ASP A 69 17.21 -20.92 12.93
N VAL A 70 17.59 -21.75 13.90
CA VAL A 70 18.16 -23.09 13.65
C VAL A 70 17.18 -23.96 12.87
N GLU A 71 15.90 -23.91 13.24
CA GLU A 71 14.85 -24.65 12.54
C GLU A 71 14.67 -24.10 11.11
N ALA A 72 14.61 -22.78 10.96
CA ALA A 72 14.55 -22.15 9.64
C ALA A 72 15.71 -22.60 8.73
N LYS A 73 16.94 -22.61 9.24
CA LYS A 73 18.12 -23.08 8.49
C LYS A 73 17.97 -24.53 8.04
N SER A 74 17.51 -25.41 8.93
CA SER A 74 17.31 -26.83 8.59
C SER A 74 16.32 -27.04 7.43
N TYR A 75 15.27 -26.22 7.35
CA TYR A 75 14.31 -26.31 6.24
C TYR A 75 14.85 -25.68 4.95
N ILE A 76 15.66 -24.62 5.03
CA ILE A 76 16.40 -24.09 3.87
C ILE A 76 17.32 -25.18 3.29
N ASP A 77 18.05 -25.89 4.15
CA ASP A 77 18.97 -26.96 3.71
C ASP A 77 18.21 -28.12 3.05
N ARG A 78 17.05 -28.52 3.57
CA ARG A 78 16.19 -29.53 2.91
C ARG A 78 15.70 -29.10 1.53
N ILE A 79 15.41 -27.81 1.33
CA ILE A 79 15.02 -27.28 0.03
C ILE A 79 16.24 -27.31 -0.92
N ILE A 80 17.42 -26.92 -0.44
CA ILE A 80 18.67 -26.95 -1.20
C ILE A 80 19.04 -28.39 -1.60
N ASP A 81 18.93 -29.36 -0.69
CA ASP A 81 19.23 -30.77 -0.98
C ASP A 81 18.36 -31.32 -2.11
N GLN A 82 17.11 -30.86 -2.22
CA GLN A 82 16.19 -31.28 -3.26
C GLN A 82 16.46 -30.59 -4.61
N PHE A 83 16.71 -29.28 -4.61
CA PHE A 83 16.67 -28.45 -5.82
C PHE A 83 18.03 -27.89 -6.25
N GLY A 84 19.06 -28.06 -5.42
CA GLY A 84 20.36 -27.40 -5.56
C GLY A 84 20.37 -25.97 -5.00
N ASP A 85 21.57 -25.44 -4.74
CA ASP A 85 21.77 -24.07 -4.24
C ASP A 85 21.87 -23.04 -5.39
N GLU A 86 22.07 -23.49 -6.62
CA GLU A 86 22.35 -22.63 -7.76
C GLU A 86 21.07 -22.30 -8.56
N ASN A 87 21.04 -21.10 -9.16
CA ASN A 87 20.05 -20.69 -10.17
C ASN A 87 18.58 -20.61 -9.69
N SER A 88 18.30 -20.62 -8.39
CA SER A 88 16.95 -20.47 -7.84
C SER A 88 16.76 -19.16 -7.07
N GLN A 89 15.99 -18.22 -7.65
CA GLN A 89 15.63 -16.98 -6.97
C GLN A 89 14.84 -17.20 -5.66
N ARG A 90 14.06 -18.28 -5.54
CA ARG A 90 13.35 -18.60 -4.27
C ARG A 90 14.35 -18.96 -3.17
N ILE A 91 15.34 -19.80 -3.48
CA ILE A 91 16.36 -20.21 -2.51
C ILE A 91 17.25 -19.04 -2.13
N THR A 92 17.71 -18.25 -3.10
CA THR A 92 18.51 -17.04 -2.83
C THR A 92 17.74 -16.04 -1.97
N LEU A 93 16.44 -15.88 -2.20
CA LEU A 93 15.58 -15.05 -1.35
C LEU A 93 15.54 -15.58 0.09
N LEU A 94 15.31 -16.87 0.31
CA LEU A 94 15.29 -17.46 1.66
C LEU A 94 16.64 -17.31 2.38
N LYS A 95 17.76 -17.54 1.68
CA LYS A 95 19.10 -17.30 2.22
C LYS A 95 19.31 -15.84 2.61
N SER A 96 18.83 -14.89 1.80
CA SER A 96 18.97 -13.46 2.10
C SER A 96 18.24 -13.06 3.38
N ILE A 97 17.05 -13.62 3.60
CA ILE A 97 16.21 -13.34 4.77
C ILE A 97 16.83 -14.00 6.02
N TYR A 98 17.37 -15.21 5.86
CA TYR A 98 18.14 -15.85 6.92
C TYR A 98 19.37 -15.03 7.32
N TYR A 99 20.19 -14.58 6.37
CA TYR A 99 21.35 -13.72 6.67
C TYR A 99 20.95 -12.43 7.39
N GLU A 100 19.84 -11.82 6.99
CA GLU A 100 19.30 -10.64 7.65
C GLU A 100 18.88 -10.91 9.09
N SER A 101 18.22 -12.04 9.36
CA SER A 101 17.87 -12.42 10.75
C SER A 101 19.09 -12.66 11.64
N GLN A 102 20.23 -13.02 11.04
CA GLN A 102 21.50 -13.22 11.74
C GLN A 102 22.31 -11.91 11.89
N GLY A 103 21.81 -10.79 11.36
CA GLY A 103 22.53 -9.51 11.34
C GLY A 103 23.61 -9.40 10.25
N SER A 104 23.79 -10.42 9.41
CA SER A 104 24.74 -10.47 8.28
C SER A 104 24.17 -9.73 7.06
N LYS A 105 23.95 -8.42 7.23
CA LYS A 105 23.17 -7.65 6.26
C LYS A 105 23.85 -7.48 4.90
N LYS A 106 25.18 -7.37 4.90
CA LYS A 106 25.98 -7.17 3.69
C LYS A 106 26.00 -8.42 2.82
N GLU A 107 26.08 -9.57 3.46
CA GLU A 107 26.05 -10.88 2.82
C GLU A 107 24.69 -11.10 2.14
N GLY A 108 23.59 -10.79 2.85
CA GLY A 108 22.24 -10.79 2.29
C GLY A 108 22.11 -9.89 1.06
N ALA A 109 22.58 -8.64 1.14
CA ALA A 109 22.53 -7.71 0.02
C ALA A 109 23.39 -8.16 -1.18
N SER A 110 24.57 -8.75 -0.91
CA SER A 110 25.50 -9.22 -1.94
C SER A 110 24.88 -10.33 -2.80
N ILE A 111 24.21 -11.30 -2.19
CA ILE A 111 23.58 -12.42 -2.93
C ILE A 111 22.35 -11.96 -3.73
N LEU A 112 21.65 -10.91 -3.27
CA LEU A 112 20.51 -10.34 -3.99
C LEU A 112 20.93 -9.51 -5.20
N GLY A 113 22.09 -8.85 -5.12
CA GLY A 113 22.63 -7.99 -6.18
C GLY A 113 23.49 -8.69 -7.23
N ALA A 114 23.72 -10.00 -7.10
CA ALA A 114 24.63 -10.75 -7.96
C ALA A 114 24.19 -10.75 -9.44
N ASN A 115 22.89 -10.84 -9.71
CA ASN A 115 22.33 -10.80 -11.06
C ASN A 115 21.18 -9.80 -11.15
N LYS A 116 21.37 -8.72 -11.91
CA LYS A 116 20.38 -7.64 -12.08
C LYS A 116 19.14 -8.04 -12.88
N ASN A 117 19.18 -9.17 -13.60
CA ASN A 117 18.05 -9.69 -14.36
C ASN A 117 17.10 -10.54 -13.49
N GLU A 118 17.46 -10.81 -12.23
CA GLU A 118 16.62 -11.54 -11.29
C GLU A 118 15.66 -10.58 -10.59
N LEU A 119 14.52 -10.33 -11.23
CA LEU A 119 13.54 -9.32 -10.81
C LEU A 119 13.04 -9.52 -9.37
N ARG A 120 12.82 -10.76 -8.94
CA ARG A 120 12.39 -11.06 -7.56
C ARG A 120 13.47 -10.65 -6.54
N LEU A 121 14.73 -10.94 -6.86
CA LEU A 121 15.84 -10.57 -5.99
C LEU A 121 16.10 -9.08 -6.01
N SER A 122 15.97 -8.44 -7.16
CA SER A 122 16.04 -6.98 -7.31
C SER A 122 14.98 -6.29 -6.46
N ARG A 123 13.74 -6.82 -6.43
CA ARG A 123 12.69 -6.31 -5.55
C ARG A 123 13.04 -6.47 -4.07
N ARG A 124 13.61 -7.61 -3.68
CA ARG A 124 14.06 -7.83 -2.30
C ARG A 124 15.19 -6.88 -1.93
N LEU A 125 16.17 -6.69 -2.81
CA LEU A 125 17.30 -5.78 -2.61
C LEU A 125 16.82 -4.34 -2.40
N LEU A 126 15.83 -3.91 -3.19
CA LEU A 126 15.18 -2.63 -3.02
C LEU A 126 14.56 -2.48 -1.62
N THR A 127 13.82 -3.48 -1.14
CA THR A 127 13.27 -3.46 0.23
C THR A 127 14.37 -3.46 1.29
N TYR A 128 15.45 -4.20 1.05
CA TYR A 128 16.64 -4.26 1.90
C TYR A 128 17.27 -2.89 2.10
N ASN A 129 17.34 -2.12 1.02
CA ASN A 129 17.97 -0.81 1.01
C ASN A 129 17.12 0.26 1.69
N ARG A 130 15.83 0.02 1.98
CA ARG A 130 14.92 1.00 2.60
C ARG A 130 15.43 1.52 3.95
N GLU A 131 16.10 0.67 4.73
CA GLU A 131 16.62 1.09 6.04
C GLU A 131 17.87 1.99 5.93
N ASN A 132 18.68 1.77 4.88
CA ASN A 132 19.97 2.42 4.68
C ASN A 132 19.86 3.68 3.82
N LEU A 133 18.99 3.66 2.80
CA LEU A 133 18.72 4.79 1.92
C LEU A 133 17.51 5.53 2.44
N LYS A 134 17.59 6.86 2.55
CA LYS A 134 16.48 7.70 2.99
C LYS A 134 16.25 8.84 2.02
N GLY A 135 14.99 9.26 1.92
CA GLY A 135 14.58 10.38 1.07
C GLY A 135 14.91 10.13 -0.40
N GLU A 136 15.56 11.10 -1.05
CA GLU A 136 15.78 11.12 -2.50
C GLU A 136 16.64 9.96 -3.02
N GLU A 137 17.55 9.42 -2.19
CA GLU A 137 18.36 8.26 -2.57
C GLU A 137 17.50 7.00 -2.72
N TYR A 138 16.53 6.81 -1.81
CA TYR A 138 15.62 5.67 -1.88
C TYR A 138 14.64 5.79 -3.05
N VAL A 139 14.12 7.00 -3.28
CA VAL A 139 13.32 7.34 -4.46
C VAL A 139 14.07 7.00 -5.74
N SER A 140 15.35 7.36 -5.85
CA SER A 140 16.16 7.05 -7.03
C SER A 140 16.32 5.54 -7.25
N ASN A 141 16.45 4.76 -6.17
CA ASN A 141 16.51 3.31 -6.23
C ASN A 141 15.18 2.69 -6.70
N LEU A 142 14.05 3.19 -6.19
CA LEU A 142 12.71 2.78 -6.60
C LEU A 142 12.45 3.08 -8.08
N VAL A 143 12.81 4.27 -8.55
CA VAL A 143 12.69 4.66 -9.97
C VAL A 143 13.54 3.76 -10.86
N PHE A 144 14.79 3.48 -10.46
CA PHE A 144 15.65 2.55 -11.20
C PHE A 144 15.02 1.16 -11.30
N TYR A 145 14.48 0.64 -10.19
CA TYR A 145 13.80 -0.65 -10.18
C TYR A 145 12.54 -0.66 -11.06
N LEU A 146 11.70 0.36 -10.99
CA LEU A 146 10.47 0.46 -11.80
C LEU A 146 10.74 0.60 -13.30
N ASN A 147 11.89 1.17 -13.69
CA ASN A 147 12.34 1.14 -15.09
C ASN A 147 12.64 -0.28 -15.58
N LEU A 148 13.03 -1.19 -14.67
CA LEU A 148 13.22 -2.61 -14.98
C LEU A 148 11.91 -3.40 -14.90
N GLN A 149 11.05 -3.06 -13.94
CA GLN A 149 9.80 -3.76 -13.66
C GLN A 149 8.62 -2.79 -13.49
N PRO A 150 8.08 -2.25 -14.59
CA PRO A 150 7.01 -1.25 -14.54
C PRO A 150 5.66 -1.82 -14.10
N ALA A 151 5.50 -3.15 -14.11
CA ALA A 151 4.25 -3.82 -13.70
C ALA A 151 4.16 -4.06 -12.17
N ASP A 152 5.17 -3.70 -11.38
CA ASP A 152 5.12 -3.88 -9.92
C ASP A 152 4.32 -2.77 -9.25
N LEU A 153 3.01 -3.02 -9.09
CA LEU A 153 2.07 -2.08 -8.46
C LEU A 153 2.43 -1.75 -7.01
N ILE A 154 3.07 -2.68 -6.29
CA ILE A 154 3.48 -2.47 -4.91
C ILE A 154 4.64 -1.47 -4.87
N ALA A 155 5.61 -1.60 -5.80
CA ALA A 155 6.70 -0.64 -5.91
C ALA A 155 6.22 0.75 -6.36
N TRP A 156 5.22 0.85 -7.23
CA TRP A 156 4.58 2.13 -7.56
C TRP A 156 3.89 2.78 -6.36
N ALA A 157 3.11 2.02 -5.60
CA ALA A 157 2.46 2.51 -4.38
C ALA A 157 3.49 2.94 -3.33
N GLU A 158 4.58 2.20 -3.20
CA GLU A 158 5.70 2.55 -2.33
C GLU A 158 6.41 3.85 -2.76
N LEU A 159 6.71 4.00 -4.04
CA LEU A 159 7.28 5.23 -4.59
C LEU A 159 6.37 6.44 -4.37
N ALA A 160 5.05 6.24 -4.48
CA ALA A 160 4.09 7.28 -4.15
C ALA A 160 4.19 7.72 -2.68
N ASP A 161 4.25 6.76 -1.75
CA ASP A 161 4.34 7.05 -0.31
C ASP A 161 5.68 7.76 0.01
N GLU A 162 6.80 7.40 -0.63
CA GLU A 162 8.09 8.09 -0.46
C GLU A 162 8.08 9.51 -1.02
N TYR A 163 7.50 9.74 -2.21
CA TYR A 163 7.32 11.10 -2.74
C TYR A 163 6.45 11.97 -1.83
N ALA A 164 5.38 11.41 -1.26
CA ALA A 164 4.51 12.13 -0.34
C ALA A 164 5.24 12.54 0.95
N LYS A 165 6.10 11.68 1.51
CA LYS A 165 6.95 12.02 2.67
C LYS A 165 7.88 13.20 2.41
N LEU A 166 8.31 13.37 1.16
CA LEU A 166 9.17 14.48 0.72
C LEU A 166 8.38 15.73 0.30
N GLY A 167 7.04 15.69 0.31
CA GLY A 167 6.19 16.79 -0.11
C GLY A 167 6.04 16.95 -1.62
N HIS A 168 6.50 15.97 -2.41
CA HIS A 168 6.34 15.90 -3.87
C HIS A 168 4.99 15.25 -4.24
N TYR A 169 3.89 15.91 -3.86
CA TYR A 169 2.54 15.32 -4.01
C TYR A 169 2.13 15.08 -5.47
N ASP A 170 2.60 15.90 -6.40
CA ASP A 170 2.41 15.74 -7.84
C ASP A 170 2.99 14.41 -8.36
N LYS A 171 4.24 14.10 -8.00
CA LYS A 171 4.90 12.84 -8.34
C LYS A 171 4.25 11.65 -7.64
N SER A 172 3.81 11.85 -6.40
CA SER A 172 3.06 10.83 -5.66
C SER A 172 1.74 10.48 -6.36
N ILE A 173 0.98 11.48 -6.80
CA ILE A 173 -0.26 11.30 -7.58
C ILE A 173 0.02 10.56 -8.90
N PHE A 174 1.10 10.91 -9.60
CA PHE A 174 1.51 10.20 -10.82
C PHE A 174 1.71 8.70 -10.55
N CYS A 175 2.49 8.36 -9.53
CA CYS A 175 2.76 6.97 -9.16
C CYS A 175 1.48 6.19 -8.79
N LEU A 176 0.54 6.81 -8.06
CA LEU A 176 -0.74 6.17 -7.75
C LEU A 176 -1.64 6.02 -8.98
N LYS A 177 -1.53 6.92 -9.97
CA LYS A 177 -2.27 6.78 -11.23
C LYS A 177 -1.74 5.61 -12.06
N GLU A 178 -0.44 5.33 -12.04
CA GLU A 178 0.12 4.11 -12.65
C GLU A 178 -0.50 2.85 -12.02
N VAL A 179 -0.70 2.83 -10.70
CA VAL A 179 -1.43 1.73 -10.05
C VAL A 179 -2.87 1.61 -10.54
N LEU A 180 -3.56 2.74 -10.72
CA LEU A 180 -4.96 2.77 -11.18
C LEU A 180 -5.13 2.41 -12.66
N LEU A 181 -4.07 2.41 -13.47
CA LEU A 181 -4.13 1.92 -14.85
C LEU A 181 -4.43 0.40 -14.87
N GLU A 182 -3.82 -0.35 -13.96
CA GLU A 182 -4.04 -1.79 -13.83
C GLU A 182 -5.22 -2.12 -12.89
N GLU A 183 -5.41 -1.33 -11.82
CA GLU A 183 -6.44 -1.56 -10.80
C GLU A 183 -7.44 -0.37 -10.71
N PRO A 184 -8.30 -0.16 -11.72
CA PRO A 184 -9.12 1.05 -11.88
C PRO A 184 -10.22 1.22 -10.83
N VAL A 185 -10.50 0.18 -10.05
CA VAL A 185 -11.51 0.17 -8.98
C VAL A 185 -10.89 0.06 -7.58
N ALA A 186 -9.57 0.22 -7.45
CA ALA A 186 -8.89 0.25 -6.16
C ALA A 186 -9.26 1.52 -5.38
N TYR A 187 -10.42 1.49 -4.72
CA TYR A 187 -10.98 2.62 -3.97
C TYR A 187 -10.02 3.19 -2.90
N PRO A 188 -9.14 2.42 -2.22
CA PRO A 188 -8.16 3.00 -1.30
C PRO A 188 -7.13 3.88 -2.03
N ILE A 189 -6.73 3.49 -3.24
CA ILE A 189 -5.79 4.26 -4.08
C ILE A 189 -6.48 5.51 -4.63
N LEU A 190 -7.72 5.39 -5.11
CA LEU A 190 -8.54 6.54 -5.52
C LEU A 190 -8.69 7.57 -4.39
N TYR A 191 -8.96 7.09 -3.17
CA TYR A 191 -9.02 7.96 -1.99
C TYR A 191 -7.69 8.69 -1.74
N LYS A 192 -6.57 7.96 -1.75
CA LYS A 192 -5.23 8.55 -1.59
C LYS A 192 -4.93 9.60 -2.66
N VAL A 193 -5.26 9.36 -3.93
CA VAL A 193 -5.13 10.36 -5.01
C VAL A 193 -5.93 11.62 -4.68
N GLY A 194 -7.17 11.46 -4.21
CA GLY A 194 -7.99 12.59 -3.79
C GLY A 194 -7.38 13.40 -2.65
N LEU A 195 -6.83 12.71 -1.65
CA LEU A 195 -6.16 13.31 -0.50
C LEU A 195 -4.89 14.08 -0.90
N LEU A 196 -4.06 13.52 -1.77
CA LEU A 196 -2.83 14.17 -2.24
C LEU A 196 -3.12 15.41 -3.09
N ASN A 197 -4.18 15.39 -3.91
CA ASN A 197 -4.61 16.60 -4.63
C ASN A 197 -5.07 17.69 -3.64
N TYR A 198 -5.75 17.32 -2.56
CA TYR A 198 -6.12 18.26 -1.52
C TYR A 198 -4.89 18.82 -0.78
N TYR A 199 -3.88 18.00 -0.50
CA TYR A 199 -2.62 18.47 0.08
C TYR A 199 -1.84 19.38 -0.87
N LEU A 200 -1.86 19.11 -2.17
CA LEU A 200 -1.27 19.99 -3.18
C LEU A 200 -1.99 21.35 -3.21
N PHE A 201 -3.32 21.36 -3.06
CA PHE A 201 -4.07 22.60 -2.86
C PHE A 201 -3.61 23.34 -1.61
N LEU A 202 -3.56 22.69 -0.44
CA LEU A 202 -3.13 23.34 0.81
C LEU A 202 -1.69 23.86 0.77
N GLN A 203 -0.78 23.13 0.13
CA GLN A 203 0.63 23.52 -0.01
C GLN A 203 0.79 24.78 -0.87
N ASN A 204 -0.07 24.95 -1.88
CA ASN A 204 0.02 26.05 -2.84
C ASN A 204 -0.93 27.22 -2.51
N PHE A 205 -1.99 26.98 -1.75
CA PHE A 205 -2.96 28.01 -1.39
C PHE A 205 -2.36 28.97 -0.35
N LYS A 206 -2.34 30.26 -0.70
CA LYS A 206 -1.96 31.35 0.19
C LYS A 206 -3.02 32.43 0.12
N GLU A 207 -3.38 33.01 1.27
CA GLU A 207 -4.42 34.03 1.35
C GLU A 207 -4.13 35.29 0.51
N ALA A 208 -2.85 35.59 0.23
CA ALA A 208 -2.49 36.71 -0.63
C ALA A 208 -2.79 36.47 -2.14
N ILE A 209 -3.11 35.23 -2.54
CA ILE A 209 -3.40 34.89 -3.94
C ILE A 209 -4.76 35.46 -4.33
N VAL A 210 -4.74 36.32 -5.36
CA VAL A 210 -5.92 36.93 -5.99
C VAL A 210 -5.88 36.88 -7.52
N LYS A 211 -4.76 36.44 -8.11
CA LYS A 211 -4.61 36.34 -9.57
C LYS A 211 -5.52 35.24 -10.11
N LYS A 212 -6.31 35.56 -11.13
CA LYS A 212 -7.27 34.63 -11.78
C LYS A 212 -6.62 33.30 -12.14
N ASP A 213 -5.51 33.31 -12.88
CA ASP A 213 -4.89 32.07 -13.38
C ASP A 213 -4.41 31.16 -12.25
N ALA A 214 -3.85 31.74 -11.18
CA ALA A 214 -3.44 30.99 -9.99
C ALA A 214 -4.64 30.36 -9.26
N LEU A 215 -5.78 31.07 -9.18
CA LEU A 215 -7.00 30.54 -8.59
C LEU A 215 -7.62 29.43 -9.45
N VAL A 216 -7.49 29.51 -10.79
CA VAL A 216 -7.90 28.42 -11.69
C VAL A 216 -7.07 27.16 -11.43
N GLU A 217 -5.75 27.26 -11.32
CA GLU A 217 -4.90 26.10 -11.02
C GLU A 217 -5.21 25.50 -9.63
N LEU A 218 -5.37 26.34 -8.61
CA LEU A 218 -5.75 25.87 -7.26
C LEU A 218 -7.11 25.16 -7.26
N MET A 219 -8.09 25.68 -8.01
CA MET A 219 -9.40 25.06 -8.13
C MET A 219 -9.31 23.69 -8.82
N LYS A 220 -8.42 23.51 -9.81
CA LYS A 220 -8.25 22.19 -10.46
C LYS A 220 -7.86 21.11 -9.46
N TYR A 221 -6.96 21.41 -8.52
CA TYR A 221 -6.62 20.47 -7.45
C TYR A 221 -7.83 20.07 -6.60
N LEU A 222 -8.71 21.01 -6.25
CA LEU A 222 -9.95 20.70 -5.53
C LEU A 222 -10.93 19.89 -6.38
N VAL A 223 -11.04 20.18 -7.67
CA VAL A 223 -11.88 19.41 -8.60
C VAL A 223 -11.39 17.96 -8.73
N ASP A 224 -10.08 17.76 -8.90
CA ASP A 224 -9.47 16.44 -9.01
C ASP A 224 -9.59 15.65 -7.70
N SER A 225 -9.42 16.33 -6.57
CA SER A 225 -9.65 15.78 -5.23
C SER A 225 -11.09 15.27 -5.07
N ARG A 226 -12.06 16.15 -5.34
CA ARG A 226 -13.50 15.83 -5.32
C ARG A 226 -13.83 14.67 -6.23
N ASN A 227 -13.38 14.68 -7.49
CA ASN A 227 -13.70 13.63 -8.45
C ASN A 227 -13.16 12.26 -7.99
N SER A 228 -11.96 12.22 -7.42
CA SER A 228 -11.35 11.00 -6.89
C SER A 228 -12.12 10.45 -5.68
N TRP A 229 -12.58 11.32 -4.78
CA TRP A 229 -13.42 10.91 -3.65
C TRP A 229 -14.82 10.48 -4.06
N LEU A 230 -15.45 11.16 -5.01
CA LEU A 230 -16.73 10.74 -5.57
C LEU A 230 -16.62 9.37 -6.26
N ARG A 231 -15.52 9.12 -6.99
CA ARG A 231 -15.25 7.80 -7.57
C ARG A 231 -15.03 6.74 -6.50
N THR A 232 -14.36 7.09 -5.41
CA THR A 232 -14.23 6.20 -4.25
C THR A 232 -15.61 5.84 -3.67
N ILE A 233 -16.49 6.83 -3.53
CA ILE A 233 -17.86 6.66 -3.02
C ILE A 233 -18.71 5.81 -3.97
N GLU A 234 -18.52 5.96 -5.28
CA GLU A 234 -19.20 5.14 -6.28
C GLU A 234 -18.88 3.64 -6.11
N VAL A 235 -17.61 3.33 -5.81
CA VAL A 235 -17.15 1.95 -5.58
C VAL A 235 -17.48 1.46 -4.16
N CYS A 236 -17.30 2.33 -3.15
CA CYS A 236 -17.51 2.05 -1.73
C CYS A 236 -18.38 3.16 -1.10
N LYS A 237 -19.70 2.96 -1.16
CA LYS A 237 -20.71 3.96 -0.79
C LYS A 237 -20.54 4.51 0.63
N ASP A 238 -20.12 3.68 1.58
CA ASP A 238 -20.03 4.05 2.99
C ASP A 238 -18.60 4.43 3.42
N HIS A 239 -17.73 4.79 2.47
CA HIS A 239 -16.36 5.22 2.75
C HIS A 239 -16.32 6.59 3.46
N LYS A 240 -16.28 6.57 4.79
CA LYS A 240 -16.40 7.76 5.67
C LYS A 240 -15.42 8.88 5.31
N ALA A 241 -14.15 8.53 5.07
CA ALA A 241 -13.10 9.53 4.82
C ALA A 241 -13.29 10.28 3.49
N SER A 242 -13.87 9.63 2.46
CA SER A 242 -14.18 10.30 1.19
C SER A 242 -15.35 11.27 1.33
N TRP A 243 -16.40 10.88 2.07
CA TRP A 243 -17.51 11.78 2.36
C TRP A 243 -17.06 13.01 3.16
N LEU A 244 -16.18 12.81 4.14
CA LEU A 244 -15.57 13.92 4.88
C LEU A 244 -14.76 14.83 3.95
N GLY A 245 -13.95 14.28 3.06
CA GLY A 245 -13.21 15.07 2.08
C GLY A 245 -14.13 15.93 1.19
N VAL A 246 -15.18 15.34 0.63
CA VAL A 246 -16.16 16.09 -0.17
C VAL A 246 -16.82 17.21 0.64
N TYR A 247 -17.17 16.94 1.90
CA TYR A 247 -17.71 17.94 2.81
C TYR A 247 -16.71 19.09 3.05
N LEU A 248 -15.43 18.80 3.30
CA LEU A 248 -14.39 19.82 3.50
C LEU A 248 -14.25 20.74 2.29
N ILE A 249 -14.24 20.20 1.06
CA ILE A 249 -14.20 21.01 -0.17
C ILE A 249 -15.41 21.94 -0.26
N CYS A 250 -16.60 21.44 0.07
CA CYS A 250 -17.82 22.24 0.02
C CYS A 250 -17.81 23.40 1.03
N ASN A 251 -17.05 23.27 2.12
CA ASN A 251 -17.00 24.25 3.20
C ASN A 251 -15.68 25.04 3.26
N GLN A 252 -14.88 25.02 2.19
CA GLN A 252 -13.65 25.81 2.07
C GLN A 252 -13.94 27.29 1.81
N SER A 253 -14.49 27.98 2.82
CA SER A 253 -15.00 29.36 2.72
C SER A 253 -13.96 30.35 2.22
N SER A 254 -12.72 30.31 2.75
CA SER A 254 -11.68 31.27 2.39
C SER A 254 -11.29 31.24 0.91
N PHE A 255 -11.39 30.07 0.27
CA PHE A 255 -11.16 29.92 -1.16
C PHE A 255 -12.41 30.30 -1.97
N ASN A 256 -13.59 29.83 -1.56
CA ASN A 256 -14.85 30.09 -2.26
C ASN A 256 -15.17 31.60 -2.32
N ASP A 257 -14.94 32.33 -1.23
CA ASP A 257 -15.13 33.79 -1.16
C ASP A 257 -14.23 34.55 -2.15
N LYS A 258 -13.05 34.01 -2.46
CA LYS A 258 -12.15 34.59 -3.47
C LYS A 258 -12.69 34.38 -4.87
N LEU A 259 -13.26 33.21 -5.15
CA LEU A 259 -13.87 32.93 -6.45
C LEU A 259 -15.11 33.81 -6.69
N ASP A 260 -15.85 34.16 -5.65
CA ASP A 260 -17.02 35.04 -5.76
C ASP A 260 -16.67 36.48 -6.16
N LYS A 261 -15.47 36.95 -5.82
CA LYS A 261 -14.98 38.28 -6.22
C LYS A 261 -14.61 38.36 -7.70
N LEU A 262 -14.43 37.23 -8.37
CA LEU A 262 -14.07 37.15 -9.79
C LEU A 262 -15.27 36.67 -10.62
N ALA A 263 -16.09 37.62 -11.03
CA ALA A 263 -17.26 37.37 -11.86
C ALA A 263 -16.88 36.87 -13.28
N ASN A 264 -17.82 36.18 -13.94
CA ASN A 264 -17.78 35.79 -15.36
C ASN A 264 -16.66 34.81 -15.76
N VAL A 265 -16.28 33.90 -14.86
CA VAL A 265 -15.39 32.77 -15.18
C VAL A 265 -16.22 31.48 -15.16
N LYS A 266 -16.48 30.91 -16.34
CA LYS A 266 -17.35 29.74 -16.52
C LYS A 266 -16.93 28.54 -15.67
N GLU A 267 -15.63 28.33 -15.52
CA GLU A 267 -15.06 27.25 -14.73
C GLU A 267 -15.37 27.42 -13.23
N PHE A 268 -15.35 28.65 -12.72
CA PHE A 268 -15.71 28.97 -11.34
C PHE A 268 -17.21 28.78 -11.10
N GLU A 269 -18.06 29.18 -12.06
CA GLU A 269 -19.51 28.98 -11.98
C GLU A 269 -19.85 27.48 -11.91
N LYS A 270 -19.23 26.66 -12.77
CA LYS A 270 -19.41 25.21 -12.74
C LYS A 270 -18.98 24.59 -11.41
N TYR A 271 -17.78 24.96 -10.92
CA TYR A 271 -17.28 24.46 -9.64
C TYR A 271 -18.22 24.85 -8.48
N LYS A 272 -18.69 26.10 -8.43
CA LYS A 272 -19.64 26.58 -7.42
C LYS A 272 -20.98 25.85 -7.45
N ALA A 273 -21.51 25.61 -8.65
CA ALA A 273 -22.74 24.83 -8.82
C ALA A 273 -22.58 23.40 -8.28
N ASP A 274 -21.44 22.76 -8.55
CA ASP A 274 -21.14 21.42 -8.07
C ASP A 274 -21.04 21.35 -6.54
N ILE A 275 -20.25 22.23 -5.91
CA ILE A 275 -20.11 22.22 -4.43
C ILE A 275 -21.43 22.55 -3.73
N LYS A 276 -22.25 23.45 -4.29
CA LYS A 276 -23.58 23.77 -3.75
C LYS A 276 -24.51 22.55 -3.80
N ARG A 277 -24.42 21.74 -4.85
CA ARG A 277 -25.19 20.49 -4.98
C ARG A 277 -24.72 19.42 -4.00
N LEU A 278 -23.42 19.37 -3.71
CA LEU A 278 -22.81 18.33 -2.87
C LEU A 278 -22.81 18.66 -1.37
N SER A 279 -22.95 19.92 -0.98
CA SER A 279 -22.86 20.35 0.43
C SER A 279 -23.88 19.66 1.34
N GLY A 280 -25.16 19.63 0.95
CA GLY A 280 -26.23 18.97 1.70
C GLY A 280 -26.02 17.46 1.83
N PRO A 281 -25.91 16.71 0.71
CA PRO A 281 -25.71 15.26 0.74
C PRO A 281 -24.45 14.83 1.50
N SER A 282 -23.33 15.55 1.33
CA SER A 282 -22.08 15.23 2.04
C SER A 282 -22.20 15.47 3.55
N ALA A 283 -22.79 16.59 3.98
CA ALA A 283 -23.04 16.86 5.40
C ALA A 283 -23.91 15.77 6.04
N GLN A 284 -25.02 15.42 5.37
CA GLN A 284 -25.92 14.35 5.85
C GLN A 284 -25.19 13.02 6.00
N LYS A 285 -24.39 12.62 4.99
CA LYS A 285 -23.65 11.35 5.05
C LYS A 285 -22.52 11.33 6.05
N VAL A 286 -21.82 12.44 6.27
CA VAL A 286 -20.79 12.51 7.32
C VAL A 286 -21.44 12.36 8.70
N MET A 287 -22.58 13.03 8.96
CA MET A 287 -23.31 12.88 10.22
C MET A 287 -23.78 11.44 10.45
N GLU A 288 -24.43 10.85 9.43
CA GLU A 288 -24.94 9.47 9.49
C GLU A 288 -23.82 8.44 9.74
N LEU A 289 -22.74 8.49 8.96
CA LEU A 289 -21.68 7.48 9.03
C LEU A 289 -20.82 7.58 10.30
N ASN A 290 -20.75 8.75 10.92
CA ASN A 290 -19.95 8.99 12.12
C ASN A 290 -20.78 9.08 13.41
N ASN A 291 -22.11 9.02 13.32
CA ASN A 291 -23.04 9.21 14.44
C ASN A 291 -22.78 10.55 15.17
N ILE A 292 -22.56 11.62 14.42
CA ILE A 292 -22.30 12.96 14.97
C ILE A 292 -23.45 13.91 14.67
N THR A 293 -23.62 14.91 15.54
CA THR A 293 -24.59 16.00 15.40
C THR A 293 -24.11 17.08 14.44
N GLU A 294 -25.03 17.94 13.99
CA GLU A 294 -24.69 19.10 13.16
C GLU A 294 -23.72 20.06 13.87
N LYS A 295 -23.83 20.18 15.20
CA LYS A 295 -22.92 21.00 16.00
C LYS A 295 -21.50 20.47 15.98
N GLU A 296 -21.32 19.15 16.13
CA GLU A 296 -20.02 18.49 16.05
C GLU A 296 -19.44 18.55 14.64
N LEU A 297 -20.28 18.37 13.60
CA LEU A 297 -19.86 18.51 12.20
C LEU A 297 -19.24 19.90 11.91
N LYS A 298 -19.83 20.97 12.46
CA LYS A 298 -19.32 22.35 12.28
C LYS A 298 -17.94 22.56 12.92
N THR A 299 -17.56 21.75 13.91
CA THR A 299 -16.22 21.83 14.52
C THR A 299 -15.12 21.17 13.68
N LEU A 300 -15.48 20.33 12.70
CA LEU A 300 -14.51 19.66 11.81
C LEU A 300 -13.95 20.58 10.70
N VAL A 301 -14.48 21.79 10.56
CA VAL A 301 -14.13 22.78 9.52
C VAL A 301 -13.35 23.97 10.10
N LEU A 302 -13.24 24.05 11.44
CA LEU A 302 -12.46 25.06 12.15
C LEU A 302 -11.01 24.59 12.37
#